data_AF-A0A293M4K5-F1
#
_entry.id   AF-A0A293M4K5-F1
#
_cell.length_a   1.000
_cell.length_b   1.000
_cell.length_c   1.000
_cell.angle_alpha   90.00
_cell.angle_beta   90.00
_cell.angle_gamma   90.00
#
_symmetry.space_group_name_H-M   'P 1'
#
loop_
_entity.id
_entity.type
_entity.pdbx_description
1 polymer ?
#
loop_
_entity_poly.entity_id
_entity_poly.type
_entity_poly.pdbx_seq_one_letter_code
_entity_poly.pdbx_strand_id
1 'polypeptide(L)'
;MHIFIKHNIIYKPLQPLNDGAFPVEACCNNTLTVHVNGHSNNAALDRFKPTFVKGWLDDIKQLSAATSHAGPPFTTPSSLG
;
A
#
# COMPACT_ATOMS: atom_id res chain seq x y z
N MET A 1 8.00 0.62 3.50
CA MET A 1 7.02 0.09 2.54
C MET A 1 7.78 -0.53 1.38
N HIS A 2 7.46 -1.76 0.98
CA HIS A 2 8.08 -2.41 -0.18
C HIS A 2 7.04 -2.67 -1.26
N ILE A 3 7.46 -2.67 -2.53
CA ILE A 3 6.59 -2.93 -3.68
C ILE A 3 7.27 -3.87 -4.68
N PHE A 4 6.45 -4.62 -5.41
CA PHE A 4 6.85 -5.35 -6.60
C PHE A 4 6.61 -4.49 -7.84
N ILE A 5 7.51 -4.59 -8.83
CA ILE A 5 7.46 -3.87 -10.10
C ILE A 5 7.06 -4.86 -11.18
N LYS A 6 6.03 -4.51 -11.96
CA LYS A 6 5.59 -5.32 -13.10
C LYS A 6 6.47 -5.04 -14.32
N HIS A 7 6.98 -6.08 -14.97
CA HIS A 7 7.70 -5.93 -16.24
C HIS A 7 6.75 -5.53 -17.38
N ASN A 8 7.19 -4.61 -18.23
CA ASN A 8 6.34 -4.03 -19.28
C ASN A 8 6.56 -4.66 -20.68
N ILE A 9 7.59 -5.47 -20.92
CA ILE A 9 7.92 -5.97 -22.27
C ILE A 9 8.51 -7.39 -22.24
N ILE A 10 7.93 -8.27 -23.09
CA ILE A 10 8.32 -9.63 -23.54
C ILE A 10 8.94 -10.55 -22.49
N TYR A 11 8.13 -11.47 -21.98
CA TYR A 11 8.55 -12.59 -21.13
C TYR A 11 9.35 -13.62 -21.91
N LYS A 12 10.50 -14.04 -21.36
CA LYS A 12 10.99 -15.39 -21.64
C LYS A 12 10.11 -16.39 -20.86
N PRO A 13 9.90 -17.60 -21.39
CA PRO A 13 9.17 -18.64 -20.67
C PRO A 13 9.73 -18.81 -19.24
N LEU A 14 8.84 -18.92 -18.26
CA LEU A 14 9.14 -19.15 -16.83
C LEU A 14 9.80 -17.99 -16.07
N GLN A 15 9.88 -16.77 -16.62
CA GLN A 15 10.34 -15.61 -15.84
C GLN A 15 9.26 -15.07 -14.89
N PRO A 16 9.65 -14.61 -13.68
CA PRO A 16 8.71 -13.99 -12.73
C PRO A 16 8.02 -12.76 -13.31
N LEU A 17 6.69 -12.70 -13.14
CA LEU A 17 5.86 -11.59 -13.66
C LEU A 17 6.21 -10.23 -13.02
N ASN A 18 6.71 -10.26 -11.79
CA ASN A 18 7.09 -9.06 -11.08
C ASN A 18 8.48 -9.25 -10.47
N ASP A 19 9.27 -8.19 -10.47
CA ASP A 19 10.52 -8.09 -9.72
C ASP A 19 10.28 -7.42 -8.37
N GLY A 20 11.07 -7.78 -7.37
CA GLY A 20 11.05 -7.14 -6.06
C GLY A 20 11.18 -8.13 -4.89
N ALA A 21 10.96 -7.71 -3.65
CA ALA A 21 10.34 -6.46 -3.19
C ALA A 21 11.36 -5.31 -3.02
N PHE A 22 11.08 -4.14 -3.58
CA PHE A 22 11.96 -2.97 -3.50
C PHE A 22 11.44 -1.93 -2.50
N PRO A 23 12.33 -1.27 -1.74
CA PRO A 23 11.93 -0.23 -0.82
C PRO A 23 11.49 1.03 -1.58
N VAL A 24 10.39 1.62 -1.12
CA VAL A 24 9.87 2.89 -1.61
C VAL A 24 10.58 4.04 -0.91
N GLU A 25 11.17 4.94 -1.69
CA GLU A 25 11.85 6.14 -1.19
C GLU A 25 10.88 7.32 -1.10
N ALA A 26 10.00 7.49 -2.09
CA ALA A 26 9.01 8.57 -2.12
C ALA A 26 7.73 8.17 -2.86
N CYS A 27 6.62 8.80 -2.48
CA CYS A 27 5.31 8.67 -3.13
C CYS A 27 4.73 10.07 -3.37
N CYS A 28 4.55 10.46 -4.63
CA CYS A 28 4.03 11.77 -5.02
C CYS A 28 3.10 11.63 -6.23
N ASN A 29 1.88 12.18 -6.16
CA ASN A 29 0.97 12.40 -7.29
C ASN A 29 0.94 11.24 -8.31
N ASN A 30 0.51 10.06 -7.85
CA ASN A 30 0.40 8.82 -8.66
C ASN A 30 1.72 8.26 -9.20
N THR A 31 2.86 8.71 -8.70
CA THR A 31 4.17 8.15 -8.99
C THR A 31 4.86 7.66 -7.72
N LEU A 32 5.62 6.58 -7.84
CA LEU A 32 6.47 6.05 -6.78
C LEU A 32 7.92 6.09 -7.24
N THR A 33 8.80 6.54 -6.34
CA THR A 33 10.24 6.42 -6.47
C THR A 33 10.69 5.22 -5.63
N VAL A 34 11.39 4.28 -6.26
CA VAL A 34 11.88 3.04 -5.66
C VAL A 34 13.37 2.86 -5.89
N HIS A 35 14.04 2.29 -4.89
CA HIS A 35 15.44 1.94 -5.01
C HIS A 35 15.59 0.53 -5.59
N VAL A 36 16.13 0.42 -6.80
CA VAL A 36 16.37 -0.85 -7.51
C VAL A 36 17.83 -0.92 -7.88
N ASN A 37 18.55 -1.94 -7.39
CA ASN A 37 19.95 -2.22 -7.74
C ASN A 37 20.91 -1.02 -7.63
N GLY A 38 20.78 -0.18 -6.60
CA GLY A 38 21.63 1.00 -6.42
C GLY A 38 21.11 2.29 -7.08
N HIS A 39 19.97 2.23 -7.77
CA HIS A 39 19.42 3.36 -8.53
C HIS A 39 17.98 3.68 -8.12
N SER A 40 17.69 4.97 -7.94
CA SER A 40 16.33 5.46 -7.77
C SER A 40 15.59 5.46 -9.12
N ASN A 41 14.49 4.72 -9.18
CA ASN A 41 13.63 4.60 -10.35
C ASN A 41 12.27 5.20 -10.02
N ASN A 42 11.77 6.09 -10.89
CA ASN A 42 10.42 6.63 -10.78
C ASN A 42 9.51 5.94 -11.78
N ALA A 43 8.34 5.47 -11.34
CA ALA A 43 7.30 5.01 -12.26
C ALA A 43 5.90 5.38 -11.76
N ALA A 44 4.92 5.24 -12.66
CA ALA A 44 3.53 5.42 -12.33
C ALA A 44 3.00 4.26 -11.47
N LEU A 45 2.04 4.58 -10.60
CA LEU A 45 1.46 3.66 -9.61
C LEU A 45 0.87 2.39 -10.23
N ASP A 46 0.39 2.48 -11.47
CA ASP A 46 -0.21 1.38 -12.24
C ASP A 46 0.76 0.22 -12.51
N ARG A 47 2.06 0.48 -12.45
CA ARG A 47 3.11 -0.51 -12.68
C ARG A 47 3.57 -1.22 -11.42
N PHE A 48 3.08 -0.80 -10.26
CA PHE A 48 3.50 -1.35 -8.98
C PHE A 48 2.41 -2.21 -8.35
N LYS A 49 2.83 -3.32 -7.74
CA LYS A 49 1.99 -4.13 -6.86
C LYS A 49 2.50 -3.98 -5.42
N PRO A 50 1.63 -3.67 -4.44
CA PRO A 50 2.05 -3.61 -3.06
C PRO A 50 2.53 -4.99 -2.58
N THR A 51 3.59 -5.01 -1.78
CA THR A 51 4.07 -6.22 -1.12
C THR A 51 3.44 -6.32 0.26
N PHE A 52 2.87 -7.48 0.60
CA PHE A 52 2.48 -7.77 1.98
C PHE A 52 3.74 -7.93 2.82
N VAL A 53 3.96 -7.01 3.76
CA VAL A 53 5.08 -7.10 4.72
C VAL A 53 4.61 -7.98 5.89
N LYS A 54 5.42 -8.96 6.30
CA LYS A 54 5.16 -9.79 7.49
C LYS A 54 5.02 -8.86 8.72
N GLY A 55 3.85 -8.91 9.38
CA GLY A 55 3.45 -7.98 10.45
C GLY A 55 2.20 -7.16 10.10
N TRP A 56 1.97 -6.88 8.81
CA TRP A 56 0.81 -6.09 8.35
C TRP A 56 -0.54 -6.73 8.68
N LEU A 57 -0.62 -8.06 8.67
CA LEU A 57 -1.85 -8.77 9.03
C LEU A 57 -2.18 -8.62 10.53
N ASP A 58 -1.15 -8.59 11.39
CA ASP A 58 -1.34 -8.42 12.83
C ASP A 58 -1.69 -6.96 13.16
N ASP A 59 -1.08 -6.01 12.46
CA ASP A 59 -1.42 -4.58 12.55
C ASP A 59 -2.84 -4.29 12.05
N ILE A 60 -3.31 -4.93 10.98
CA ILE A 60 -4.71 -4.78 10.50
C ILE A 60 -5.70 -5.41 11.46
N LYS A 61 -5.38 -6.58 12.01
CA LYS A 61 -6.23 -7.20 13.05
C LYS A 61 -6.36 -6.26 14.25
N GLN A 62 -5.26 -5.61 14.68
CA GLN A 62 -5.32 -4.58 15.73
C GLN A 62 -6.11 -3.33 15.31
N LEU A 63 -5.93 -2.83 14.08
CA LEU A 63 -6.62 -1.64 13.58
C LEU A 63 -8.13 -1.85 13.44
N SER A 64 -8.54 -3.05 12.99
CA SER A 64 -9.96 -3.45 12.92
C SER A 64 -10.58 -3.63 14.31
N ALA A 65 -9.82 -4.16 15.28
CA ALA A 65 -10.27 -4.27 16.67
C ALA A 65 -10.42 -2.89 17.33
N ALA A 66 -9.51 -1.95 17.06
CA ALA A 66 -9.54 -0.60 17.61
C ALA A 66 -10.67 0.28 17.02
N THR A 67 -11.12 0.01 15.79
CA THR A 67 -12.19 0.77 15.12
C THR A 67 -13.60 0.32 15.56
N SER A 68 -13.72 -0.78 16.30
CA SER A 68 -15.01 -1.31 16.78
C SER A 68 -15.60 -0.57 18.00
N HIS A 69 -15.01 0.55 18.42
CA HIS A 69 -15.49 1.40 19.51
C HIS A 69 -15.87 2.82 19.05
N ALA A 70 -16.49 2.96 17.87
CA ALA A 70 -17.24 4.18 17.53
C ALA A 70 -18.71 3.80 17.40
N GLY A 71 -19.43 3.86 18.51
CA GLY A 71 -20.90 3.82 18.47
C GLY A 71 -21.43 4.99 17.62
N PRO A 72 -22.64 4.87 17.04
CA PRO A 72 -23.22 5.95 16.26
C PRO A 72 -23.35 7.22 17.12
N PRO A 73 -23.22 8.43 16.54
CA PRO A 73 -23.45 9.66 17.28
C PRO A 73 -24.91 9.65 17.73
N PHE A 74 -25.15 9.62 19.04
CA PHE A 74 -26.49 9.83 19.58
C PHE A 74 -26.90 11.28 19.28
N THR A 75 -27.84 11.42 18.36
CA THR A 75 -28.49 12.69 17.97
C THR A 75 -29.25 13.26 19.18
N THR A 76 -28.98 14.51 19.55
CA THR A 76 -29.81 15.29 20.48
C THR A 76 -31.16 15.61 19.84
N PRO A 77 -32.24 15.67 20.63
CA PRO A 77 -33.08 16.86 20.48
C PRO A 77 -33.66 17.42 21.80
N SER A 78 -33.78 18.75 21.78
CA SER A 78 -34.86 19.57 22.37
C SER A 78 -34.78 20.12 23.80
N SER A 79 -34.54 21.44 23.81
CA SER A 79 -35.23 22.54 24.50
C SER A 79 -36.51 22.22 25.31
N LEU A 80 -36.48 22.60 26.60
CA LEU A 80 -37.54 23.32 27.33
C LEU A 80 -36.79 24.46 28.05
N GLY A 81 -37.18 25.73 27.94
CA GLY A 81 -38.46 26.27 28.39
C GLY A 81 -38.17 27.07 29.65
#